data_AF-A0A4P7H9M4-F1
#
_entry.id   AF-A0A4P7H9M4-F1
#
_cell.length_a   1.000
_cell.length_b   1.000
_cell.length_c   1.000
_cell.angle_alpha   90.00
_cell.angle_beta   90.00
_cell.angle_gamma   90.00
#
_symmetry.space_group_name_H-M   'P 1'
#
loop_
_entity.id
_entity.type
_entity.pdbx_description
1 polymer ?
#
loop_
_entity_poly.entity_id
_entity_poly.type
_entity_poly.pdbx_seq_one_letter_code
_entity_poly.pdbx_strand_id
1 'polypeptide(L)'
;MAPITIDPNAYYSAAKGLFELTTDLVSAVTETMTPALRDTFGMGGHYPAVVNWNTAYKQHTADLLATITAYAAATQQLGDVLNLAGHNWQTANFNANRDPSKGAAPVKPTVTAAPSFGTNGIPPIPDPGTSGPSEARLTFWPDSAKLLLLSTLTTMAVEIPDGNTETLNRAGSGWRAFAQHPAVAEANTRLNTIAALFDHLQAPDVPEIRDLIGALKTGASAIAAATAGLASATINHHDTLADLRTQIINATSRAFPDLGAKATVRSTGVDVMPQSEASESEVVAAAAVYRDTINTHPLFAFLRKATFEGMDGLGIKARLIEIAGLRDDAIVRLDSYSAEPVKCSLNPNWESELEKIDPDVRPWVGSAVKYGNTAGIDPRLVLAIVYNEGGYRSDSFIEREMSYAYDVFIREGGNLIRPNSLGLTNMKEDTFNELKSKFPAEFSGKNWSDLKEDPDLAIMAATYNLKRIQDQYAGEVPDELKEKYTLDQFLAAGYNAERNIPDYFEAGDLGPVVQGYVRMTNTALDKAQQLLSGMYTCK
;
A
#
# COMPACT_ATOMS: atom_id res chain seq x y z
N MET A 1 -15.71 22.99 31.16
CA MET A 1 -16.32 21.70 30.74
C MET A 1 -15.81 20.59 31.65
N ALA A 2 -16.53 19.49 31.80
CA ALA A 2 -15.95 18.31 32.47
C ALA A 2 -14.80 17.80 31.59
N PRO A 3 -13.62 17.47 32.14
CA PRO A 3 -12.51 16.93 31.36
C PRO A 3 -12.98 15.67 30.61
N ILE A 4 -12.66 15.59 29.33
CA ILE A 4 -12.92 14.37 28.56
C ILE A 4 -11.87 13.35 28.99
N THR A 5 -12.24 12.39 29.83
CA THR A 5 -11.39 11.24 30.13
C THR A 5 -11.54 10.22 29.00
N ILE A 6 -10.53 10.12 28.14
CA ILE A 6 -10.43 9.08 27.11
C ILE A 6 -9.80 7.83 27.71
N ASP A 7 -10.36 6.66 27.46
CA ASP A 7 -9.74 5.38 27.84
C ASP A 7 -8.62 5.01 26.85
N PRO A 8 -7.33 5.09 27.26
CA PRO A 8 -6.22 4.78 26.37
C PRO A 8 -6.10 3.28 26.08
N ASN A 9 -6.72 2.40 26.89
CA ASN A 9 -6.64 0.95 26.68
C ASN A 9 -7.29 0.49 25.39
N ALA A 10 -8.29 1.21 24.88
CA ALA A 10 -8.90 0.90 23.58
C ALA A 10 -7.86 0.96 22.46
N TYR A 11 -7.01 2.00 22.47
CA TYR A 11 -5.92 2.20 21.49
C TYR A 11 -4.87 1.09 21.59
N TYR A 12 -4.41 0.78 22.80
CA TYR A 12 -3.43 -0.30 23.02
C TYR A 12 -3.99 -1.67 22.63
N SER A 13 -5.26 -1.94 22.93
CA SER A 13 -5.93 -3.20 22.55
C SER A 13 -6.10 -3.31 21.05
N ALA A 14 -6.45 -2.20 20.38
CA ALA A 14 -6.53 -2.13 18.93
C ALA A 14 -5.17 -2.36 18.27
N ALA A 15 -4.12 -1.67 18.76
CA ALA A 15 -2.74 -1.84 18.29
C ALA A 15 -2.28 -3.30 18.42
N LYS A 16 -2.48 -3.91 19.59
CA LYS A 16 -2.18 -5.32 19.82
C LYS A 16 -2.90 -6.23 18.82
N GLY A 17 -4.20 -6.02 18.61
CA GLY A 17 -4.97 -6.81 17.65
C GLY A 17 -4.47 -6.69 16.21
N LEU A 18 -4.00 -5.50 15.81
CA LEU A 18 -3.40 -5.28 14.49
C LEU A 18 -2.03 -5.97 14.36
N PHE A 19 -1.18 -5.91 15.38
CA PHE A 19 0.12 -6.62 15.38
C PHE A 19 -0.04 -8.14 15.33
N GLU A 20 -1.01 -8.67 16.07
CA GLU A 20 -1.37 -10.10 16.00
C GLU A 20 -1.85 -10.47 14.59
N LEU A 21 -2.67 -9.61 13.95
CA LEU A 21 -3.14 -9.85 12.58
C LEU A 21 -1.98 -9.86 11.58
N THR A 22 -1.05 -8.90 11.70
CA THR A 22 0.19 -8.88 10.90
C THR A 22 0.99 -10.17 11.09
N THR A 23 1.23 -10.58 12.33
CA THR A 23 2.02 -11.78 12.66
C THR A 23 1.37 -13.03 12.07
N ASP A 24 0.07 -13.22 12.27
CA ASP A 24 -0.65 -14.38 11.78
C ASP A 24 -0.69 -14.43 10.25
N LEU A 25 -0.82 -13.27 9.59
CA LEU A 25 -0.77 -13.20 8.13
C LEU A 25 0.63 -13.55 7.60
N VAL A 26 1.68 -13.07 8.26
CA VAL A 26 3.06 -13.40 7.89
C VAL A 26 3.28 -14.91 8.01
N SER A 27 2.87 -15.53 9.12
CA SER A 27 2.91 -16.99 9.27
C SER A 27 2.07 -17.72 8.23
N ALA A 28 0.85 -17.25 7.91
CA ALA A 28 0.02 -17.87 6.86
C ALA A 28 0.72 -17.85 5.49
N VAL A 29 1.41 -16.76 5.15
CA VAL A 29 2.17 -16.64 3.91
C VAL A 29 3.40 -17.56 3.91
N THR A 30 4.18 -17.56 4.99
CA THR A 30 5.48 -18.25 5.04
C THR A 30 5.33 -19.75 5.27
N GLU A 31 4.32 -20.18 6.05
CA GLU A 31 4.14 -21.56 6.47
C GLU A 31 3.09 -22.30 5.64
N THR A 32 2.11 -21.60 5.04
CA THR A 32 1.04 -22.22 4.23
C THR A 32 1.19 -21.93 2.75
N MET A 33 1.12 -20.66 2.35
CA MET A 33 1.07 -20.27 0.93
C MET A 33 2.38 -20.59 0.19
N THR A 34 3.51 -20.11 0.72
CA THR A 34 4.81 -20.23 0.04
C THR A 34 5.23 -21.69 -0.15
N PRO A 35 5.15 -22.57 0.87
CA PRO A 35 5.53 -23.97 0.69
C PRO A 35 4.62 -24.73 -0.27
N ALA A 36 3.33 -24.39 -0.32
CA ALA A 36 2.39 -25.03 -1.23
C ALA A 36 2.62 -24.64 -2.70
N LEU A 37 3.07 -23.41 -2.95
CA LEU A 37 3.20 -22.85 -4.31
C LEU A 37 4.61 -22.94 -4.90
N ARG A 38 5.66 -23.15 -4.10
CA ARG A 38 7.06 -23.12 -4.59
C ARG A 38 7.37 -24.15 -5.70
N ASP A 39 6.67 -25.28 -5.70
CA ASP A 39 6.91 -26.39 -6.62
C ASP A 39 5.81 -26.46 -7.70
N THR A 40 5.44 -25.30 -8.26
CA THR A 40 4.32 -25.16 -9.23
C THR A 40 4.72 -24.75 -10.65
N PHE A 41 6.02 -24.70 -10.92
CA PHE A 41 6.53 -24.33 -12.24
C PHE A 41 5.93 -25.19 -13.37
N GLY A 42 5.51 -24.54 -14.45
CA GLY A 42 5.02 -25.21 -15.65
C GLY A 42 3.64 -25.88 -15.52
N MET A 43 2.90 -25.63 -14.44
CA MET A 43 1.61 -26.28 -14.20
C MET A 43 0.59 -26.08 -15.32
N GLY A 44 0.56 -24.90 -15.97
CA GLY A 44 -0.35 -24.58 -17.05
C GLY A 44 0.09 -25.14 -18.41
N GLY A 45 1.38 -25.44 -18.57
CA GLY A 45 1.96 -25.96 -19.81
C GLY A 45 2.23 -24.88 -20.88
N HIS A 46 2.42 -25.31 -22.12
CA HIS A 46 2.77 -24.49 -23.27
C HIS A 46 1.98 -24.92 -24.52
N TYR A 47 0.84 -24.26 -24.76
CA TYR A 47 0.02 -24.41 -25.96
C TYR A 47 -0.83 -23.14 -26.18
N PRO A 48 -1.28 -22.86 -27.42
CA PRO A 48 -1.88 -21.56 -27.75
C PRO A 48 -3.07 -21.16 -26.87
N ALA A 49 -3.99 -22.08 -26.56
CA ALA A 49 -5.16 -21.75 -25.76
C ALA A 49 -4.88 -21.41 -24.28
N VAL A 50 -3.76 -21.87 -23.70
CA VAL A 50 -3.43 -21.57 -22.29
C VAL A 50 -2.70 -20.25 -22.10
N VAL A 51 -2.23 -19.61 -23.17
CA VAL A 51 -1.44 -18.37 -23.09
C VAL A 51 -2.17 -17.30 -22.27
N ASN A 52 -3.45 -17.05 -22.56
CA ASN A 52 -4.26 -16.07 -21.82
C ASN A 52 -4.39 -16.42 -20.33
N TRP A 53 -4.63 -17.70 -20.03
CA TRP A 53 -4.75 -18.18 -18.65
C TRP A 53 -3.43 -18.04 -17.89
N ASN A 54 -2.29 -18.44 -18.48
CA ASN A 54 -0.96 -18.31 -17.90
C ASN A 54 -0.59 -16.85 -17.64
N THR A 55 -0.85 -15.97 -18.61
CA THR A 55 -0.62 -14.52 -18.47
C THR A 55 -1.46 -13.92 -17.36
N ALA A 56 -2.76 -14.23 -17.31
CA ALA A 56 -3.65 -13.75 -16.27
C ALA A 56 -3.24 -14.26 -14.90
N TYR A 57 -2.97 -15.56 -14.75
CA TYR A 57 -2.50 -16.15 -13.49
C TYR A 57 -1.23 -15.46 -12.98
N LYS A 58 -0.24 -15.24 -13.85
CA LYS A 58 1.02 -14.56 -13.49
C LYS A 58 0.79 -13.13 -13.02
N GLN A 59 -0.05 -12.37 -13.73
CA GLN A 59 -0.37 -11.00 -13.34
C GLN A 59 -1.12 -10.94 -12.01
N HIS A 60 -2.19 -11.74 -11.87
CA HIS A 60 -3.03 -11.76 -10.68
C HIS A 60 -2.28 -12.22 -9.43
N THR A 61 -1.41 -13.22 -9.54
CA THR A 61 -0.57 -13.65 -8.42
C THR A 61 0.41 -12.54 -8.00
N ALA A 62 1.04 -11.84 -8.95
CA ALA A 62 1.90 -10.70 -8.64
C ALA A 62 1.14 -9.56 -7.93
N ASP A 63 -0.04 -9.19 -8.45
CA ASP A 63 -0.89 -8.15 -7.84
C ASP A 63 -1.38 -8.53 -6.44
N LEU A 64 -1.74 -9.80 -6.23
CA LEU A 64 -2.14 -10.32 -4.93
C LEU A 64 -0.97 -10.26 -3.93
N LEU A 65 0.23 -10.73 -4.31
CA LEU A 65 1.41 -10.68 -3.42
C LEU A 65 1.77 -9.25 -3.02
N ALA A 66 1.70 -8.31 -3.97
CA ALA A 66 1.91 -6.89 -3.69
C ALA A 66 0.84 -6.33 -2.72
N THR A 67 -0.43 -6.73 -2.88
CA THR A 67 -1.52 -6.31 -2.00
C THR A 67 -1.39 -6.89 -0.60
N ILE A 68 -0.99 -8.17 -0.45
CA ILE A 68 -0.70 -8.81 0.83
C ILE A 68 0.45 -8.09 1.54
N THR A 69 1.50 -7.72 0.81
CA THR A 69 2.65 -6.97 1.34
C THR A 69 2.22 -5.60 1.85
N ALA A 70 1.46 -4.85 1.06
CA ALA A 70 0.93 -3.54 1.46
C ALA A 70 -0.02 -3.66 2.66
N TYR A 71 -0.87 -4.68 2.70
CA TYR A 71 -1.79 -4.92 3.80
C TYR A 71 -1.06 -5.22 5.12
N ALA A 72 -0.05 -6.09 5.10
CA ALA A 72 0.74 -6.41 6.30
C ALA A 72 1.51 -5.18 6.82
N ALA A 73 2.06 -4.37 5.92
CA ALA A 73 2.71 -3.11 6.28
C ALA A 73 1.71 -2.09 6.86
N ALA A 74 0.52 -1.99 6.27
CA ALA A 74 -0.53 -1.10 6.73
C ALA A 74 -1.08 -1.48 8.11
N THR A 75 -1.30 -2.77 8.37
CA THR A 75 -1.75 -3.26 9.69
C THR A 75 -0.67 -3.03 10.75
N GLN A 76 0.60 -3.27 10.42
CA GLN A 76 1.72 -2.96 11.31
C GLN A 76 1.79 -1.46 11.62
N GLN A 77 1.82 -0.61 10.59
CA GLN A 77 1.96 0.83 10.76
C GLN A 77 0.79 1.43 11.53
N LEU A 78 -0.45 1.04 11.21
CA LEU A 78 -1.60 1.52 11.97
C LEU A 78 -1.55 1.03 13.43
N GLY A 79 -1.05 -0.19 13.68
CA GLY A 79 -0.80 -0.67 15.03
C GLY A 79 0.17 0.21 15.80
N ASP A 80 1.29 0.58 15.19
CA ASP A 80 2.29 1.48 15.79
C ASP A 80 1.71 2.88 16.06
N VAL A 81 0.98 3.45 15.10
CA VAL A 81 0.29 4.74 15.23
C VAL A 81 -0.74 4.71 16.37
N LEU A 82 -1.55 3.66 16.47
CA LEU A 82 -2.53 3.53 17.56
C LEU A 82 -1.84 3.35 18.92
N ASN A 83 -0.71 2.66 18.97
CA ASN A 83 0.07 2.51 20.21
C ASN A 83 0.56 3.87 20.70
N LEU A 84 1.06 4.72 19.80
CA LEU A 84 1.47 6.09 20.13
C LEU A 84 0.29 7.00 20.48
N ALA A 85 -0.83 6.90 19.78
CA ALA A 85 -2.05 7.62 20.12
C ALA A 85 -2.55 7.26 21.53
N GLY A 86 -2.54 5.96 21.88
CA GLY A 86 -2.83 5.49 23.24
C GLY A 86 -1.91 6.11 24.29
N HIS A 87 -0.61 6.19 24.00
CA HIS A 87 0.34 6.88 24.88
C HIS A 87 0.03 8.36 25.06
N ASN A 88 -0.34 9.06 23.99
CA ASN A 88 -0.68 10.48 24.05
C ASN A 88 -1.89 10.71 24.94
N TRP A 89 -2.96 9.91 24.79
CA TRP A 89 -4.13 9.97 25.65
C TRP A 89 -3.82 9.61 27.11
N GLN A 90 -2.98 8.60 27.34
CA GLN A 90 -2.55 8.22 28.68
C GLN A 90 -1.73 9.32 29.35
N THR A 91 -0.86 10.00 28.59
CA THR A 91 -0.04 11.11 29.06
C THR A 91 -0.90 12.34 29.36
N ALA A 92 -1.87 12.66 28.51
CA ALA A 92 -2.85 13.73 28.75
C ALA A 92 -3.62 13.47 30.06
N ASN A 93 -4.15 12.26 30.25
CA ASN A 93 -4.82 11.85 31.49
C ASN A 93 -3.90 11.98 32.72
N PHE A 94 -2.63 11.56 32.60
CA PHE A 94 -1.65 11.69 33.67
C PHE A 94 -1.37 13.15 34.02
N ASN A 95 -1.24 14.03 33.03
CA ASN A 95 -0.97 15.45 33.22
C ASN A 95 -2.18 16.17 33.85
N ALA A 96 -3.39 15.86 33.41
CA ALA A 96 -4.63 16.40 33.95
C ALA A 96 -4.89 15.98 35.41
N ASN A 97 -4.40 14.80 35.82
CA ASN A 97 -4.50 14.35 37.20
C ASN A 97 -3.63 15.21 38.13
N ARG A 98 -4.25 15.92 39.09
CA ARG A 98 -3.56 16.79 40.06
C ARG A 98 -3.16 16.10 41.36
N ASP A 99 -3.45 14.81 41.50
CA ASP A 99 -3.08 14.03 42.68
C ASP A 99 -1.54 13.96 42.81
N PRO A 100 -0.93 14.44 43.91
CA PRO A 100 0.52 14.35 44.12
C PRO A 100 1.04 12.91 44.24
N SER A 101 0.15 11.92 44.38
CA SER A 101 0.44 10.48 44.45
C SER A 101 0.11 9.71 43.16
N LYS A 102 -0.13 10.40 42.03
CA LYS A 102 -0.54 9.83 40.74
C LYS A 102 0.44 8.86 40.04
N GLY A 103 1.57 8.55 40.66
CA GLY A 103 2.56 7.61 40.15
C GLY A 103 3.51 8.22 39.10
N ALA A 104 4.19 7.34 38.36
CA ALA A 104 5.13 7.72 37.30
C ALA A 104 4.41 8.05 36.00
N ALA A 105 5.02 8.93 35.19
CA ALA A 105 4.54 9.24 33.85
C ALA A 105 4.53 7.99 32.95
N PRO A 106 3.59 7.89 32.00
CA PRO A 106 3.59 6.82 31.00
C PRO A 106 4.90 6.74 30.23
N VAL A 107 5.30 5.53 29.85
CA VAL A 107 6.51 5.29 29.03
C VAL A 107 6.10 5.25 27.57
N LYS A 108 6.78 6.05 26.74
CA LYS A 108 6.53 6.10 25.30
C LYS A 108 6.78 4.72 24.65
N PRO A 109 5.79 4.18 23.92
CA PRO A 109 5.96 2.94 23.19
C PRO A 109 7.02 3.04 22.09
N THR A 110 7.71 1.94 21.84
CA THR A 110 8.65 1.81 20.71
C THR A 110 7.87 1.49 19.43
N VAL A 111 8.17 2.21 18.36
CA VAL A 111 7.68 1.90 17.01
C VAL A 111 8.55 0.79 16.42
N THR A 112 7.92 -0.26 15.90
CA THR A 112 8.63 -1.39 15.29
C THR A 112 8.30 -1.48 13.81
N ALA A 113 8.74 -0.48 13.03
CA ALA A 113 8.52 -0.40 11.57
C ALA A 113 9.37 -1.41 10.76
N ALA A 114 9.59 -2.62 11.28
CA ALA A 114 10.28 -3.67 10.53
C ALA A 114 9.39 -4.14 9.36
N PRO A 115 9.95 -4.38 8.16
CA PRO A 115 9.18 -4.91 7.05
C PRO A 115 8.59 -6.28 7.40
N SER A 116 7.27 -6.45 7.28
CA SER A 116 6.56 -7.67 7.72
C SER A 116 7.07 -8.97 7.08
N PHE A 117 7.63 -8.89 5.87
CA PHE A 117 8.20 -10.02 5.12
C PHE A 117 9.74 -9.95 4.99
N GLY A 118 10.39 -9.13 5.80
CA GLY A 118 11.84 -8.89 5.72
C GLY A 118 12.26 -8.15 4.43
N THR A 119 13.58 -8.07 4.21
CA THR A 119 14.15 -7.30 3.09
C THR A 119 13.89 -7.92 1.72
N ASN A 120 13.64 -9.22 1.66
CA ASN A 120 13.46 -9.96 0.41
C ASN A 120 11.99 -10.08 -0.01
N GLY A 121 11.06 -9.66 0.85
CA GLY A 121 9.62 -9.73 0.59
C GLY A 121 9.10 -11.16 0.45
N ILE A 122 7.91 -11.29 -0.16
CA ILE A 122 7.33 -12.58 -0.48
C ILE A 122 7.98 -13.12 -1.77
N PRO A 123 8.47 -14.37 -1.80
CA PRO A 123 9.00 -14.96 -3.02
C PRO A 123 7.96 -14.97 -4.15
N PRO A 124 8.37 -14.70 -5.41
CA PRO A 124 7.44 -14.74 -6.53
C PRO A 124 6.90 -16.16 -6.76
N ILE A 125 5.65 -16.25 -7.20
CA ILE A 125 5.07 -17.54 -7.61
C ILE A 125 5.76 -18.03 -8.89
N PRO A 126 6.15 -19.32 -8.99
CA PRO A 126 6.76 -19.88 -10.19
C PRO A 126 5.92 -19.64 -11.46
N ASP A 127 6.60 -19.53 -12.61
CA ASP A 127 5.93 -19.31 -13.88
C ASP A 127 4.99 -20.49 -14.20
N PRO A 128 3.70 -20.25 -14.51
CA PRO A 128 2.76 -21.32 -14.83
C PRO A 128 3.07 -21.97 -16.18
N GLY A 129 3.84 -21.34 -17.06
CA GLY A 129 4.22 -21.88 -18.36
C GLY A 129 5.58 -22.56 -18.38
N THR A 130 5.84 -23.31 -19.46
CA THR A 130 7.16 -23.85 -19.82
C THR A 130 7.72 -23.14 -21.04
N SER A 131 9.02 -23.32 -21.31
CA SER A 131 9.69 -22.72 -22.48
C SER A 131 9.28 -23.32 -23.82
N GLY A 132 8.61 -24.47 -23.81
CA GLY A 132 8.12 -25.15 -25.01
C GLY A 132 7.20 -26.32 -24.67
N PRO A 133 6.51 -26.88 -25.68
CA PRO A 133 5.55 -27.95 -25.47
C PRO A 133 6.25 -29.24 -25.05
N SER A 134 5.70 -29.93 -24.05
CA SER A 134 6.22 -31.21 -23.60
C SER A 134 5.94 -32.33 -24.62
N GLU A 135 6.96 -33.13 -24.92
CA GLU A 135 6.79 -34.36 -25.72
C GLU A 135 6.00 -35.46 -24.99
N ALA A 136 5.76 -35.28 -23.68
CA ALA A 136 5.00 -36.19 -22.85
C ALA A 136 3.48 -35.99 -22.95
N ARG A 137 3.00 -34.95 -23.65
CA ARG A 137 1.58 -34.58 -23.76
C ARG A 137 0.70 -35.69 -24.36
N LEU A 138 1.25 -36.42 -25.32
CA LEU A 138 0.68 -37.63 -25.90
C LEU A 138 1.83 -38.53 -26.34
N THR A 139 1.91 -39.74 -25.77
CA THR A 139 2.87 -40.76 -26.19
C THR A 139 2.15 -41.92 -26.87
N PHE A 140 2.87 -42.60 -27.76
CA PHE A 140 2.31 -43.65 -28.60
C PHE A 140 3.37 -44.72 -28.82
N TRP A 141 3.00 -46.00 -28.63
CA TRP A 141 3.89 -47.12 -28.94
C TRP A 141 3.54 -47.76 -30.30
N PRO A 142 4.54 -48.14 -31.13
CA PRO A 142 5.97 -47.86 -30.97
C PRO A 142 6.31 -46.39 -31.20
N ASP A 143 7.43 -45.92 -30.66
CA ASP A 143 7.87 -44.51 -30.76
C ASP A 143 7.99 -44.00 -32.20
N SER A 144 8.24 -44.90 -33.17
CA SER A 144 8.27 -44.60 -34.60
C SER A 144 6.95 -44.01 -35.11
N ALA A 145 5.81 -44.50 -34.60
CA ALA A 145 4.48 -44.05 -34.99
C ALA A 145 4.02 -42.79 -34.22
N LYS A 146 4.66 -42.46 -33.08
CA LYS A 146 4.39 -41.23 -32.31
C LYS A 146 4.61 -39.97 -33.14
N LEU A 147 5.71 -39.90 -33.89
CA LEU A 147 6.04 -38.73 -34.70
C LEU A 147 5.00 -38.50 -35.81
N LEU A 148 4.54 -39.57 -36.45
CA LEU A 148 3.48 -39.49 -37.46
C LEU A 148 2.15 -39.02 -36.85
N LEU A 149 1.77 -39.55 -35.68
CA LEU A 149 0.54 -39.12 -35.01
C LEU A 149 0.59 -37.63 -34.62
N LEU A 150 1.67 -37.20 -33.96
CA LEU A 150 1.83 -35.80 -33.53
C LEU A 150 1.94 -34.84 -34.72
N SER A 151 2.64 -35.21 -35.79
CA SER A 151 2.74 -34.38 -36.99
C SER A 151 1.39 -34.29 -37.69
N THR A 152 0.64 -35.39 -37.80
CA THR A 152 -0.71 -35.41 -38.38
C THR A 152 -1.66 -34.51 -37.58
N LEU A 153 -1.69 -34.65 -36.25
CA LEU A 153 -2.49 -33.78 -35.37
C LEU A 153 -2.11 -32.31 -35.52
N THR A 154 -0.82 -32.00 -35.65
CA THR A 154 -0.32 -30.65 -35.89
C THR A 154 -0.82 -30.11 -37.25
N THR A 155 -0.75 -30.91 -38.32
CA THR A 155 -1.27 -30.50 -39.65
C THR A 155 -2.79 -30.29 -39.65
N MET A 156 -3.50 -30.98 -38.76
CA MET A 156 -4.94 -30.80 -38.51
C MET A 156 -5.25 -29.62 -37.58
N ALA A 157 -4.24 -28.83 -37.18
CA ALA A 157 -4.36 -27.72 -36.23
C ALA A 157 -4.92 -28.15 -34.86
N VAL A 158 -4.58 -29.35 -34.39
CA VAL A 158 -4.96 -29.83 -33.06
C VAL A 158 -3.94 -29.39 -32.03
N GLU A 159 -4.40 -28.60 -31.06
CA GLU A 159 -3.61 -28.25 -29.88
C GLU A 159 -3.72 -29.40 -28.86
N ILE A 160 -2.61 -30.04 -28.51
CA ILE A 160 -2.60 -31.08 -27.47
C ILE A 160 -2.11 -30.45 -26.17
N PRO A 161 -2.96 -30.31 -25.13
CA PRO A 161 -2.56 -29.70 -23.87
C PRO A 161 -1.51 -30.51 -23.12
N ASP A 162 -0.51 -29.83 -22.59
CA ASP A 162 0.65 -30.43 -21.91
C ASP A 162 0.83 -29.94 -20.46
N GLY A 163 -0.14 -29.22 -19.91
CA GLY A 163 -0.15 -28.78 -18.51
C GLY A 163 -0.08 -29.95 -17.52
N ASN A 164 0.41 -29.71 -16.32
CA ASN A 164 0.58 -30.76 -15.31
C ASN A 164 -0.58 -30.75 -14.30
N THR A 165 -1.43 -31.77 -14.33
CA THR A 165 -2.61 -31.86 -13.45
C THR A 165 -2.23 -32.01 -11.98
N GLU A 166 -1.16 -32.73 -11.66
CA GLU A 166 -0.71 -32.85 -10.27
C GLU A 166 -0.28 -31.48 -9.72
N THR A 167 0.44 -30.71 -10.53
CA THR A 167 0.94 -29.40 -10.12
C THR A 167 -0.15 -28.33 -10.11
N LEU A 168 -1.12 -28.39 -11.05
CA LEU A 168 -2.33 -27.56 -10.99
C LEU A 168 -3.14 -27.85 -9.72
N ASN A 169 -3.34 -29.14 -9.37
CA ASN A 169 -4.05 -29.50 -8.15
C ASN A 169 -3.31 -29.03 -6.90
N ARG A 170 -1.97 -29.14 -6.89
CA ARG A 170 -1.12 -28.60 -5.81
C ARG A 170 -1.31 -27.09 -5.66
N ALA A 171 -1.20 -26.33 -6.75
CA ALA A 171 -1.36 -24.88 -6.74
C ALA A 171 -2.76 -24.46 -6.29
N GLY A 172 -3.79 -25.07 -6.87
CA GLY A 172 -5.19 -24.81 -6.51
C GLY A 172 -5.49 -25.13 -5.05
N SER A 173 -4.99 -26.25 -4.54
CA SER A 173 -5.12 -26.64 -3.14
C SER A 173 -4.34 -25.70 -2.21
N GLY A 174 -3.16 -25.23 -2.63
CA GLY A 174 -2.36 -24.25 -1.90
C GLY A 174 -3.08 -22.91 -1.74
N TRP A 175 -3.65 -22.38 -2.82
CA TRP A 175 -4.48 -21.17 -2.77
C TRP A 175 -5.70 -21.37 -1.87
N ARG A 176 -6.39 -22.51 -2.00
CA ARG A 176 -7.54 -22.81 -1.14
C ARG A 176 -7.14 -22.86 0.34
N ALA A 177 -6.04 -23.52 0.67
CA ALA A 177 -5.54 -23.62 2.04
C ALA A 177 -5.21 -22.24 2.61
N PHE A 178 -4.56 -21.37 1.82
CA PHE A 178 -4.29 -20.00 2.24
C PHE A 178 -5.58 -19.18 2.43
N ALA A 179 -6.56 -19.29 1.53
CA ALA A 179 -7.84 -18.60 1.65
C ALA A 179 -8.63 -19.02 2.92
N GLN A 180 -8.51 -20.30 3.30
CA GLN A 180 -9.18 -20.89 4.46
C GLN A 180 -8.39 -20.72 5.77
N HIS A 181 -7.15 -20.25 5.69
CA HIS A 181 -6.34 -20.02 6.87
C HIS A 181 -7.02 -18.96 7.76
N PRO A 182 -7.11 -19.14 9.09
CA PRO A 182 -7.81 -18.20 9.97
C PRO A 182 -7.33 -16.75 9.84
N ALA A 183 -6.02 -16.56 9.64
CA ALA A 183 -5.42 -15.24 9.39
C ALA A 183 -6.00 -14.49 8.18
N VAL A 184 -6.56 -15.21 7.20
CA VAL A 184 -7.19 -14.63 6.00
C VAL A 184 -8.72 -14.67 6.14
N ALA A 185 -9.28 -15.83 6.47
CA ALA A 185 -10.72 -16.04 6.53
C ALA A 185 -11.41 -15.22 7.64
N GLU A 186 -10.73 -14.99 8.77
CA GLU A 186 -11.31 -14.30 9.94
C GLU A 186 -10.81 -12.86 10.08
N ALA A 187 -9.94 -12.38 9.18
CA ALA A 187 -9.33 -11.04 9.26
C ALA A 187 -10.38 -9.92 9.38
N ASN A 188 -11.45 -9.97 8.58
CA ASN A 188 -12.51 -8.97 8.63
C ASN A 188 -13.26 -8.99 9.98
N THR A 189 -13.56 -10.18 10.51
CA THR A 189 -14.17 -10.34 11.84
C THR A 189 -13.29 -9.76 12.94
N ARG A 190 -11.98 -10.02 12.91
CA ARG A 190 -11.02 -9.46 13.86
C ARG A 190 -10.97 -7.93 13.77
N LEU A 191 -10.95 -7.37 12.55
CA LEU A 191 -10.98 -5.93 12.35
C LEU A 191 -12.30 -5.28 12.79
N ASN A 192 -13.44 -5.98 12.68
CA ASN A 192 -14.70 -5.51 13.27
C ASN A 192 -14.62 -5.41 14.79
N THR A 193 -14.04 -6.42 15.44
CA THR A 193 -13.81 -6.39 16.89
C THR A 193 -12.87 -5.23 17.28
N ILE A 194 -11.82 -4.98 16.50
CA ILE A 194 -10.89 -3.86 16.72
C ILE A 194 -11.61 -2.52 16.56
N ALA A 195 -12.41 -2.34 15.50
CA ALA A 195 -13.17 -1.10 15.29
C ALA A 195 -14.16 -0.82 16.44
N ALA A 196 -14.81 -1.86 16.95
CA ALA A 196 -15.81 -1.76 18.02
C ALA A 196 -15.23 -1.23 19.35
N LEU A 197 -13.91 -1.34 19.56
CA LEU A 197 -13.22 -0.75 20.72
C LEU A 197 -13.39 0.77 20.79
N PHE A 198 -13.66 1.42 19.65
CA PHE A 198 -13.81 2.86 19.56
C PHE A 198 -15.28 3.32 19.55
N ASP A 199 -16.27 2.42 19.63
CA ASP A 199 -17.69 2.77 19.48
C ASP A 199 -18.19 3.76 20.54
N HIS A 200 -17.59 3.72 21.73
CA HIS A 200 -18.00 4.49 22.90
C HIS A 200 -17.05 5.66 23.21
N LEU A 201 -15.93 5.78 22.49
CA LEU A 201 -14.94 6.82 22.70
C LEU A 201 -15.36 8.13 22.02
N GLN A 202 -15.23 9.23 22.74
CA GLN A 202 -15.49 10.60 22.24
C GLN A 202 -14.17 11.36 22.06
N ALA A 203 -13.21 10.75 21.38
CA ALA A 203 -11.93 11.38 21.07
C ALA A 203 -11.95 11.94 19.63
N PRO A 204 -11.30 13.10 19.37
CA PRO A 204 -11.34 13.79 18.07
C PRO A 204 -10.73 12.98 16.91
N ASP A 205 -9.86 12.03 17.20
CA ASP A 205 -9.15 11.12 16.29
C ASP A 205 -9.96 9.87 15.90
N VAL A 206 -11.02 9.52 16.63
CA VAL A 206 -11.83 8.31 16.39
C VAL A 206 -12.40 8.21 14.95
N PRO A 207 -12.92 9.28 14.31
CA PRO A 207 -13.44 9.19 12.95
C PRO A 207 -12.37 8.75 11.93
N GLU A 208 -11.15 9.25 12.06
CA GLU A 208 -10.02 8.90 11.19
C GLU A 208 -9.57 7.46 11.42
N ILE A 209 -9.47 7.03 12.68
CA ILE A 209 -9.16 5.64 13.04
C ILE A 209 -10.16 4.66 12.42
N ARG A 210 -11.46 4.99 12.45
CA ARG A 210 -12.50 4.16 11.85
C ARG A 210 -12.39 4.09 10.32
N ASP A 211 -12.01 5.17 9.65
CA ASP A 211 -11.74 5.17 8.20
C ASP A 211 -10.55 4.25 7.86
N LEU A 212 -9.44 4.39 8.60
CA LEU A 212 -8.23 3.59 8.41
C LEU A 212 -8.51 2.09 8.64
N ILE A 213 -9.21 1.72 9.72
CA ILE A 213 -9.63 0.33 9.95
C ILE A 213 -10.62 -0.14 8.85
N GLY A 214 -11.48 0.75 8.35
CA GLY A 214 -12.38 0.48 7.24
C GLY A 214 -11.63 0.09 5.96
N ALA A 215 -10.56 0.81 5.62
CA ALA A 215 -9.70 0.48 4.49
C ALA A 215 -8.99 -0.87 4.67
N LEU A 216 -8.51 -1.18 5.88
CA LEU A 216 -7.96 -2.51 6.19
C LEU A 216 -9.00 -3.62 5.99
N LYS A 217 -10.26 -3.42 6.41
CA LYS A 217 -11.34 -4.41 6.20
C LYS A 217 -11.60 -4.69 4.73
N THR A 218 -11.59 -3.66 3.90
CA THR A 218 -11.69 -3.80 2.44
C THR A 218 -10.49 -4.57 1.89
N GLY A 219 -9.27 -4.27 2.36
CA GLY A 219 -8.04 -5.00 2.01
C GLY A 219 -8.12 -6.50 2.33
N ALA A 220 -8.48 -6.84 3.56
CA ALA A 220 -8.67 -8.23 4.00
C ALA A 220 -9.69 -8.99 3.13
N SER A 221 -10.82 -8.35 2.81
CA SER A 221 -11.88 -8.95 1.99
C SER A 221 -11.42 -9.17 0.54
N ALA A 222 -10.68 -8.22 -0.02
CA ALA A 222 -10.11 -8.33 -1.36
C ALA A 222 -9.08 -9.47 -1.46
N ILE A 223 -8.19 -9.59 -0.47
CA ILE A 223 -7.20 -10.68 -0.40
C ILE A 223 -7.91 -12.04 -0.31
N ALA A 224 -8.91 -12.18 0.56
CA ALA A 224 -9.64 -13.44 0.70
C ALA A 224 -10.36 -13.82 -0.60
N ALA A 225 -11.06 -12.87 -1.24
CA ALA A 225 -11.78 -13.10 -2.48
C ALA A 225 -10.84 -13.45 -3.64
N ALA A 226 -9.76 -12.69 -3.84
CA ALA A 226 -8.78 -12.94 -4.90
C ALA A 226 -8.09 -14.30 -4.73
N THR A 227 -7.73 -14.67 -3.50
CA THR A 227 -7.14 -15.97 -3.19
C THR A 227 -8.11 -17.12 -3.51
N ALA A 228 -9.38 -16.98 -3.14
CA ALA A 228 -10.41 -17.96 -3.48
C ALA A 228 -10.64 -18.06 -5.01
N GLY A 229 -10.58 -16.92 -5.72
CA GLY A 229 -10.66 -16.88 -7.18
C GLY A 229 -9.52 -17.61 -7.87
N LEU A 230 -8.27 -17.43 -7.40
CA LEU A 230 -7.10 -18.17 -7.89
C LEU A 230 -7.25 -19.68 -7.65
N ALA A 231 -7.71 -20.07 -6.46
CA ALA A 231 -7.97 -21.48 -6.14
C ALA A 231 -8.98 -22.08 -7.12
N SER A 232 -10.12 -21.44 -7.31
CA SER A 232 -11.18 -21.89 -8.21
C SER A 232 -10.72 -21.95 -9.67
N ALA A 233 -10.05 -20.92 -10.18
CA ALA A 233 -9.57 -20.89 -11.56
C ALA A 233 -8.54 -22.01 -11.85
N THR A 234 -7.64 -22.27 -10.89
CA THR A 234 -6.61 -23.31 -11.02
C THR A 234 -7.21 -24.72 -10.96
N ILE A 235 -8.22 -24.91 -10.11
CA ILE A 235 -8.88 -26.22 -9.96
C ILE A 235 -9.81 -26.50 -11.13
N ASN A 236 -10.51 -25.49 -11.64
CA ASN A 236 -11.28 -25.63 -12.87
C ASN A 236 -10.38 -26.00 -14.06
N HIS A 237 -9.17 -25.42 -14.14
CA HIS A 237 -8.18 -25.84 -15.14
C HIS A 237 -7.75 -27.30 -14.94
N HIS A 238 -7.40 -27.69 -13.71
CA HIS A 238 -7.09 -29.07 -13.35
C HIS A 238 -8.18 -30.05 -13.81
N ASP A 239 -9.41 -29.83 -13.35
CA ASP A 239 -10.53 -30.76 -13.56
C ASP A 239 -10.88 -30.86 -15.04
N THR A 240 -10.91 -29.72 -15.74
CA THR A 240 -11.23 -29.70 -17.18
C THR A 240 -10.12 -30.33 -18.03
N LEU A 241 -8.85 -30.21 -17.62
CA LEU A 241 -7.74 -30.89 -18.29
C LEU A 241 -7.76 -32.41 -18.03
N ALA A 242 -8.06 -32.82 -16.79
CA ALA A 242 -8.21 -34.23 -16.43
C ALA A 242 -9.39 -34.89 -17.17
N ASP A 243 -10.51 -34.16 -17.35
CA ASP A 243 -11.64 -34.62 -18.14
C ASP A 243 -11.25 -34.83 -19.61
N LEU A 244 -10.57 -33.86 -20.24
CA LEU A 244 -10.10 -34.01 -21.62
C LEU A 244 -9.25 -35.28 -21.79
N ARG A 245 -8.32 -35.54 -20.86
CA ARG A 245 -7.47 -36.74 -20.90
C ARG A 245 -8.28 -38.02 -20.77
N THR A 246 -9.31 -38.01 -19.93
CA THR A 246 -10.26 -39.12 -19.80
C THR A 246 -11.02 -39.35 -21.11
N GLN A 247 -11.46 -38.28 -21.77
CA GLN A 247 -12.14 -38.38 -23.07
C GLN A 247 -11.22 -38.92 -24.17
N ILE A 248 -9.94 -38.54 -24.18
CA ILE A 248 -8.94 -39.10 -25.11
C ILE A 248 -8.80 -40.61 -24.91
N ILE A 249 -8.70 -41.10 -23.67
CA ILE A 249 -8.62 -42.53 -23.37
C ILE A 249 -9.88 -43.27 -23.85
N ASN A 250 -11.06 -42.72 -23.55
CA ASN A 250 -12.32 -43.31 -23.98
C ASN A 250 -12.45 -43.36 -25.51
N ALA A 251 -11.81 -42.42 -26.22
CA ALA A 251 -11.76 -42.41 -27.67
C ALA A 251 -10.75 -43.42 -28.25
N THR A 252 -9.77 -43.91 -27.48
CA THR A 252 -8.68 -44.78 -27.98
C THR A 252 -9.19 -46.06 -28.64
N SER A 253 -10.22 -46.72 -28.09
CA SER A 253 -10.78 -47.94 -28.69
C SER A 253 -11.45 -47.67 -30.04
N ARG A 254 -12.02 -46.47 -30.25
CA ARG A 254 -12.56 -46.04 -31.55
C ARG A 254 -11.46 -45.58 -32.51
N ALA A 255 -10.38 -45.01 -31.98
CA ALA A 255 -9.23 -44.58 -32.76
C ALA A 255 -8.47 -45.79 -33.34
N PHE A 256 -8.44 -46.92 -32.62
CA PHE A 256 -7.75 -48.14 -33.01
C PHE A 256 -8.64 -49.39 -32.78
N PRO A 257 -9.72 -49.55 -33.56
CA PRO A 257 -10.73 -50.59 -33.30
C PRO A 257 -10.18 -52.02 -33.41
N ASP A 258 -9.22 -52.24 -34.31
CA ASP A 258 -8.71 -53.58 -34.64
C ASP A 258 -7.38 -53.92 -33.92
N LEU A 259 -6.79 -52.97 -33.19
CA LEU A 259 -5.47 -53.14 -32.55
C LEU A 259 -5.53 -53.39 -31.04
N GLY A 260 -6.72 -53.54 -30.47
CA GLY A 260 -6.90 -53.78 -29.02
C GLY A 260 -6.24 -52.72 -28.14
N ALA A 261 -6.18 -51.46 -28.60
CA ALA A 261 -5.38 -50.42 -27.98
C ALA A 261 -5.85 -50.07 -26.55
N LYS A 262 -4.87 -49.83 -25.68
CA LYS A 262 -5.06 -49.37 -24.31
C LYS A 262 -4.51 -47.96 -24.16
N ALA A 263 -5.06 -47.19 -23.24
CA ALA A 263 -4.51 -45.89 -22.89
C ALA A 263 -4.56 -45.61 -21.39
N THR A 264 -3.63 -44.80 -20.90
CA THR A 264 -3.48 -44.43 -19.48
C THR A 264 -3.23 -42.94 -19.32
N VAL A 265 -3.79 -42.34 -18.26
CA VAL A 265 -3.54 -40.93 -17.91
C VAL A 265 -2.23 -40.83 -17.13
N ARG A 266 -1.41 -39.85 -17.50
CA ARG A 266 -0.34 -39.31 -16.65
C ARG A 266 -0.66 -37.89 -16.24
N SER A 267 0.01 -37.39 -15.21
CA SER A 267 -0.12 -35.99 -14.79
C SER A 267 0.28 -35.00 -15.89
N THR A 268 1.12 -35.42 -16.85
CA THR A 268 1.61 -34.60 -17.97
C THR A 268 1.01 -34.94 -19.33
N GLY A 269 0.12 -35.93 -19.45
CA GLY A 269 -0.43 -36.32 -20.75
C GLY A 269 -1.20 -37.64 -20.76
N VAL A 270 -1.29 -38.25 -21.93
CA VAL A 270 -1.89 -39.58 -22.14
C VAL A 270 -0.88 -40.49 -22.84
N ASP A 271 -0.83 -41.76 -22.43
CA ASP A 271 -0.07 -42.79 -23.14
C ASP A 271 -1.03 -43.72 -23.86
N VAL A 272 -0.73 -44.04 -25.11
CA VAL A 272 -1.53 -44.92 -25.96
C VAL A 272 -0.66 -46.10 -26.43
N MET A 273 -1.13 -47.31 -26.19
CA MET A 273 -0.47 -48.58 -26.52
C MET A 273 -1.42 -49.54 -27.25
N PRO A 274 -1.41 -49.52 -28.60
CA PRO A 274 -1.91 -50.63 -29.41
C PRO A 274 -1.21 -51.95 -29.06
N GLN A 275 -1.89 -53.10 -29.23
CA GLN A 275 -1.27 -54.43 -29.03
C GLN A 275 -0.38 -54.85 -30.21
N SER A 276 -0.55 -54.23 -31.37
CA SER A 276 0.25 -54.44 -32.58
C SER A 276 0.57 -53.10 -33.23
N GLU A 277 1.63 -53.05 -34.03
CA GLU A 277 2.05 -51.83 -34.74
C GLU A 277 0.93 -51.35 -35.67
N ALA A 278 0.58 -50.07 -35.55
CA ALA A 278 -0.42 -49.42 -36.40
C ALA A 278 0.21 -49.02 -37.74
N SER A 279 -0.48 -49.29 -38.84
CA SER A 279 -0.14 -48.77 -40.17
C SER A 279 -0.29 -47.25 -40.23
N GLU A 280 0.36 -46.61 -41.21
CA GLU A 280 0.22 -45.17 -41.43
C GLU A 280 -1.24 -44.74 -41.61
N SER A 281 -2.04 -45.52 -42.36
CA SER A 281 -3.47 -45.25 -42.55
C SER A 281 -4.27 -45.31 -41.26
N GLU A 282 -3.94 -46.25 -40.35
CA GLU A 282 -4.60 -46.35 -39.04
C GLU A 282 -4.20 -45.18 -38.13
N VAL A 283 -2.94 -44.75 -38.16
CA VAL A 283 -2.48 -43.57 -37.41
C VAL A 283 -3.20 -42.30 -37.90
N VAL A 284 -3.35 -42.12 -39.22
CA VAL A 284 -4.08 -40.97 -39.79
C VAL A 284 -5.57 -41.01 -39.42
N ALA A 285 -6.21 -42.19 -39.46
CA ALA A 285 -7.60 -42.36 -39.04
C ALA A 285 -7.78 -42.06 -37.54
N ALA A 286 -6.88 -42.57 -36.69
CA ALA A 286 -6.86 -42.28 -35.27
C ALA A 286 -6.70 -40.79 -34.95
N ALA A 287 -5.84 -40.09 -35.71
CA ALA A 287 -5.66 -38.65 -35.56
C ALA A 287 -6.96 -37.87 -35.79
N ALA A 288 -7.81 -38.30 -36.73
CA ALA A 288 -9.13 -37.68 -36.95
C ALA A 288 -10.06 -37.88 -35.74
N VAL A 289 -10.07 -39.08 -35.14
CA VAL A 289 -10.87 -39.38 -33.94
C VAL A 289 -10.41 -38.53 -32.74
N TYR A 290 -9.09 -38.40 -32.55
CA TYR A 290 -8.54 -37.56 -31.48
C TYR A 290 -8.77 -36.07 -31.74
N ARG A 291 -8.63 -35.59 -32.99
CA ARG A 291 -8.98 -34.23 -33.38
C ARG A 291 -10.41 -33.89 -32.96
N ASP A 292 -11.37 -34.75 -33.32
CA ASP A 292 -12.77 -34.49 -33.01
C ASP A 292 -13.00 -34.45 -31.50
N THR A 293 -12.40 -35.39 -30.75
CA THR A 293 -12.49 -35.44 -29.29
C THR A 293 -11.89 -34.17 -28.65
N ILE A 294 -10.70 -33.76 -29.07
CA ILE A 294 -9.97 -32.62 -28.51
C ILE A 294 -10.66 -31.30 -28.88
N ASN A 295 -10.93 -31.06 -30.18
CA ASN A 295 -11.42 -29.77 -30.64
C ASN A 295 -12.84 -29.44 -30.17
N THR A 296 -13.66 -30.45 -29.84
CA THR A 296 -15.00 -30.21 -29.26
C THR A 296 -14.98 -30.02 -27.75
N HIS A 297 -13.84 -30.21 -27.10
CA HIS A 297 -13.76 -30.16 -25.64
C HIS A 297 -13.87 -28.72 -25.10
N PRO A 298 -14.62 -28.48 -24.01
CA PRO A 298 -14.83 -27.14 -23.45
C PRO A 298 -13.56 -26.46 -22.90
N LEU A 299 -12.48 -27.23 -22.63
CA LEU A 299 -11.20 -26.73 -22.11
C LEU A 299 -10.69 -25.50 -22.87
N PHE A 300 -10.69 -25.54 -24.20
CA PHE A 300 -10.12 -24.47 -25.02
C PHE A 300 -10.93 -23.17 -24.92
N ALA A 301 -12.26 -23.28 -24.83
CA ALA A 301 -13.12 -22.11 -24.63
C ALA A 301 -12.94 -21.52 -23.23
N PHE A 302 -12.83 -22.38 -22.21
CA PHE A 302 -12.55 -22.00 -20.83
C PHE A 302 -11.22 -21.24 -20.70
N LEU A 303 -10.11 -21.79 -21.23
CA LEU A 303 -8.78 -21.18 -21.08
C LEU A 303 -8.64 -19.85 -21.82
N ARG A 304 -9.26 -19.71 -23.00
CA ARG A 304 -9.23 -18.46 -23.76
C ARG A 304 -10.00 -17.32 -23.09
N LYS A 305 -11.00 -17.66 -22.26
CA LYS A 305 -11.85 -16.74 -21.50
C LYS A 305 -11.71 -16.96 -20.00
N ALA A 306 -10.48 -17.23 -19.55
CA ALA A 306 -10.21 -17.50 -18.14
C ALA A 306 -10.71 -16.35 -17.26
N THR A 307 -11.48 -16.68 -16.22
CA THR A 307 -12.00 -15.74 -15.24
C THR A 307 -11.37 -16.01 -13.88
N PHE A 308 -10.90 -14.96 -13.23
CA PHE A 308 -10.36 -14.99 -11.87
C PHE A 308 -11.21 -14.07 -11.00
N GLU A 309 -12.15 -14.67 -10.26
CA GLU A 309 -13.06 -13.89 -9.41
C GLU A 309 -12.31 -13.16 -8.29
N GLY A 310 -12.82 -12.01 -7.84
CA GLY A 310 -12.26 -11.26 -6.72
C GLY A 310 -11.05 -10.37 -7.06
N MET A 311 -10.51 -10.42 -8.28
CA MET A 311 -9.35 -9.62 -8.68
C MET A 311 -9.62 -8.12 -8.70
N ASP A 312 -10.85 -7.70 -9.01
CA ASP A 312 -11.25 -6.29 -9.07
C ASP A 312 -11.07 -5.56 -7.72
N GLY A 313 -11.11 -6.32 -6.60
CA GLY A 313 -10.92 -5.78 -5.26
C GLY A 313 -9.47 -5.36 -4.95
N LEU A 314 -8.48 -5.83 -5.72
CA LEU A 314 -7.06 -5.56 -5.47
C LEU A 314 -6.65 -4.10 -5.73
N GLY A 315 -7.55 -3.27 -6.30
CA GLY A 315 -7.37 -1.82 -6.42
C GLY A 315 -7.15 -1.10 -5.07
N ILE A 316 -7.56 -1.71 -3.95
CA ILE A 316 -7.34 -1.20 -2.59
C ILE A 316 -5.84 -1.07 -2.22
N LYS A 317 -4.94 -1.73 -2.97
CA LYS A 317 -3.49 -1.69 -2.76
C LYS A 317 -2.93 -0.27 -2.58
N ALA A 318 -3.40 0.71 -3.37
CA ALA A 318 -2.91 2.09 -3.27
C ALA A 318 -3.21 2.70 -1.88
N ARG A 319 -4.45 2.54 -1.40
CA ARG A 319 -4.85 3.00 -0.06
C ARG A 319 -4.09 2.29 1.06
N LEU A 320 -3.79 1.00 0.89
CA LEU A 320 -2.97 0.27 1.87
C LEU A 320 -1.52 0.80 1.92
N ILE A 321 -0.94 1.15 0.77
CA ILE A 321 0.39 1.79 0.71
C ILE A 321 0.38 3.15 1.43
N GLU A 322 -0.69 3.95 1.26
CA GLU A 322 -0.85 5.21 1.99
C GLU A 322 -0.85 4.99 3.51
N ILE A 323 -1.60 3.99 3.99
CA ILE A 323 -1.66 3.65 5.43
C ILE A 323 -0.30 3.18 5.94
N ALA A 324 0.39 2.34 5.16
CA ALA A 324 1.74 1.88 5.49
C ALA A 324 2.78 3.02 5.54
N GLY A 325 2.51 4.14 4.85
CA GLY A 325 3.33 5.33 4.84
C GLY A 325 2.93 6.41 5.87
N LEU A 326 1.93 6.14 6.72
CA LEU A 326 1.53 7.08 7.77
C LEU A 326 2.72 7.38 8.68
N ARG A 327 2.83 8.63 9.11
CA ARG A 327 3.73 8.99 10.20
C ARG A 327 3.37 8.23 11.47
N ASP A 328 4.36 7.84 12.25
CA ASP A 328 4.18 7.25 13.58
C ASP A 328 3.29 8.14 14.49
N ASP A 329 3.34 9.45 14.28
CA ASP A 329 2.55 10.45 14.98
C ASP A 329 1.44 11.10 14.12
N ALA A 330 0.98 10.41 13.08
CA ALA A 330 -0.10 10.91 12.21
C ALA A 330 -1.38 11.21 12.99
N ILE A 331 -1.62 10.46 14.07
CA ILE A 331 -2.71 10.72 15.01
C ILE A 331 -2.24 11.66 16.13
N VAL A 332 -3.13 12.57 16.54
CA VAL A 332 -2.89 13.70 17.45
C VAL A 332 -1.83 13.41 18.53
N ARG A 333 -0.68 14.07 18.37
CA ARG A 333 0.46 14.09 19.30
C ARG A 333 0.30 15.13 20.41
N LEU A 334 -0.55 14.87 21.41
CA LEU A 334 -0.85 15.82 22.49
C LEU A 334 0.35 16.14 23.42
N ASP A 335 1.36 15.27 23.47
CA ASP A 335 2.60 15.51 24.24
C ASP A 335 3.59 16.48 23.57
N SER A 336 3.30 16.90 22.32
CA SER A 336 4.20 17.71 21.48
C SER A 336 4.62 19.05 22.09
N TYR A 337 3.84 19.61 23.01
CA TYR A 337 4.23 20.84 23.73
C TYR A 337 5.36 20.63 24.74
N SER A 338 5.63 19.39 25.13
CA SER A 338 6.65 19.01 26.10
C SER A 338 7.74 18.10 25.53
N ALA A 339 7.60 17.70 24.26
CA ALA A 339 8.57 16.86 23.56
C ALA A 339 9.78 17.68 23.08
N GLU A 340 10.93 17.01 22.95
CA GLU A 340 12.08 17.59 22.26
C GLU A 340 11.72 17.93 20.80
N PRO A 341 12.27 19.02 20.23
CA PRO A 341 12.03 19.39 18.85
C PRO A 341 12.44 18.27 17.88
N VAL A 342 11.55 17.93 16.96
CA VAL A 342 11.82 16.94 15.90
C VAL A 342 12.99 17.40 15.06
N LYS A 343 13.97 16.52 14.86
CA LYS A 343 15.12 16.75 13.98
C LYS A 343 15.18 15.68 12.90
N CYS A 344 15.44 16.12 11.67
CA CYS A 344 15.61 15.23 10.53
C CYS A 344 17.11 15.10 10.18
N SER A 345 17.62 13.86 10.14
CA SER A 345 18.98 13.55 9.72
C SER A 345 18.98 12.80 8.38
N LEU A 346 19.99 13.05 7.56
CA LEU A 346 20.13 12.42 6.24
C LEU A 346 20.33 10.89 6.37
N ASN A 347 19.66 10.12 5.51
CA ASN A 347 19.78 8.66 5.44
C ASN A 347 21.02 8.25 4.62
N PRO A 348 21.64 7.08 4.87
CA PRO A 348 22.82 6.63 4.12
C PRO A 348 22.64 6.43 2.60
N ASN A 349 21.40 6.23 2.13
CA ASN A 349 21.08 5.97 0.72
C ASN A 349 20.23 7.10 0.10
N TRP A 350 20.38 8.33 0.60
CA TRP A 350 19.49 9.43 0.23
C TRP A 350 19.60 9.83 -1.25
N GLU A 351 20.75 9.60 -1.90
CA GLU A 351 20.97 10.00 -3.30
C GLU A 351 19.99 9.31 -4.27
N SER A 352 19.72 8.01 -4.07
CA SER A 352 18.78 7.26 -4.92
C SER A 352 17.33 7.69 -4.73
N GLU A 353 17.01 8.24 -3.56
CA GLU A 353 15.68 8.75 -3.24
C GLU A 353 15.48 10.17 -3.79
N LEU A 354 16.55 10.99 -3.83
CA LEU A 354 16.53 12.34 -4.42
C LEU A 354 16.10 12.31 -5.89
N GLU A 355 16.54 11.31 -6.66
CA GLU A 355 16.20 11.19 -8.09
C GLU A 355 14.71 11.01 -8.34
N LYS A 356 13.96 10.49 -7.36
CA LYS A 356 12.52 10.25 -7.44
C LYS A 356 11.68 11.51 -7.18
N ILE A 357 12.26 12.53 -6.56
CA ILE A 357 11.58 13.79 -6.24
C ILE A 357 11.65 14.74 -7.44
N ASP A 358 10.56 15.48 -7.71
CA ASP A 358 10.51 16.53 -8.73
C ASP A 358 11.66 17.55 -8.51
N PRO A 359 12.48 17.84 -9.55
CA PRO A 359 13.56 18.82 -9.46
C PRO A 359 13.18 20.18 -8.87
N ASP A 360 11.94 20.64 -9.07
CA ASP A 360 11.46 21.92 -8.56
C ASP A 360 11.17 21.88 -7.05
N VAL A 361 10.86 20.69 -6.51
CA VAL A 361 10.53 20.44 -5.10
C VAL A 361 11.78 20.13 -4.28
N ARG A 362 12.83 19.54 -4.89
CA ARG A 362 14.07 19.16 -4.19
C ARG A 362 14.68 20.28 -3.33
N PRO A 363 14.79 21.54 -3.80
CA PRO A 363 15.32 22.62 -2.97
C PRO A 363 14.49 22.86 -1.73
N TRP A 364 13.16 22.72 -1.82
CA TRP A 364 12.26 22.96 -0.70
C TRP A 364 12.45 21.95 0.43
N VAL A 365 12.64 20.67 0.08
CA VAL A 365 12.94 19.61 1.05
C VAL A 365 14.23 19.93 1.81
N GLY A 366 15.29 20.30 1.08
CA GLY A 366 16.58 20.66 1.68
C GLY A 366 16.49 21.88 2.60
N SER A 367 15.83 22.95 2.16
CA SER A 367 15.65 24.18 2.95
C SER A 367 14.77 23.94 4.18
N ALA A 368 13.71 23.14 4.06
CA ALA A 368 12.83 22.79 5.18
C ALA A 368 13.59 22.03 6.28
N VAL A 369 14.42 21.06 5.92
CA VAL A 369 15.28 20.34 6.88
C VAL A 369 16.32 21.26 7.50
N LYS A 370 17.02 22.05 6.68
CA LYS A 370 18.04 22.98 7.15
C LYS A 370 17.46 23.94 8.19
N TYR A 371 16.43 24.69 7.83
CA TYR A 371 15.90 25.74 8.69
C TYR A 371 15.08 25.17 9.85
N GLY A 372 14.30 24.10 9.63
CA GLY A 372 13.55 23.44 10.70
C GLY A 372 14.47 22.93 11.81
N ASN A 373 15.52 22.20 11.46
CA ASN A 373 16.51 21.72 12.42
C ASN A 373 17.22 22.87 13.18
N THR A 374 17.53 23.97 12.50
CA THR A 374 18.18 25.14 13.11
C THR A 374 17.25 25.90 14.04
N ALA A 375 15.99 26.10 13.65
CA ALA A 375 15.02 26.88 14.39
C ALA A 375 14.32 26.08 15.52
N GLY A 376 14.44 24.75 15.51
CA GLY A 376 13.71 23.87 16.42
C GLY A 376 12.24 23.71 16.03
N ILE A 377 11.95 23.74 14.73
CA ILE A 377 10.61 23.53 14.15
C ILE A 377 10.64 22.25 13.35
N ASP A 378 9.60 21.42 13.47
CA ASP A 378 9.50 20.17 12.70
C ASP A 378 9.68 20.46 11.21
N PRO A 379 10.75 19.93 10.55
CA PRO A 379 10.96 20.14 9.12
C PRO A 379 9.77 19.71 8.25
N ARG A 380 8.97 18.75 8.71
CA ARG A 380 7.75 18.29 8.03
C ARG A 380 6.68 19.38 8.06
N LEU A 381 6.53 20.09 9.19
CA LEU A 381 5.62 21.24 9.29
C LEU A 381 6.07 22.39 8.39
N VAL A 382 7.37 22.68 8.34
CA VAL A 382 7.90 23.71 7.43
C VAL A 382 7.52 23.40 5.98
N LEU A 383 7.74 22.17 5.54
CA LEU A 383 7.40 21.74 4.19
C LEU A 383 5.88 21.70 3.95
N ALA A 384 5.08 21.34 4.96
CA ALA A 384 3.62 21.38 4.87
C ALA A 384 3.08 22.81 4.70
N ILE A 385 3.65 23.81 5.38
CA ILE A 385 3.30 25.22 5.20
C ILE A 385 3.63 25.69 3.77
N VAL A 386 4.76 25.26 3.22
CA VAL A 386 5.10 25.55 1.81
C VAL A 386 4.00 25.04 0.87
N TYR A 387 3.53 23.81 1.06
CA TYR A 387 2.45 23.26 0.24
C TYR A 387 1.13 24.00 0.41
N ASN A 388 0.75 24.36 1.63
CA ASN A 388 -0.51 25.04 1.91
C ASN A 388 -0.58 26.47 1.35
N GLU A 389 0.53 27.21 1.37
CA GLU A 389 0.53 28.64 1.04
C GLU A 389 0.76 28.95 -0.45
N GLY A 390 1.16 27.96 -1.24
CA GLY A 390 1.34 28.16 -2.69
C GLY A 390 2.22 27.14 -3.41
N GLY A 391 2.84 26.21 -2.69
CA GLY A 391 3.76 25.20 -3.23
C GLY A 391 3.09 23.99 -3.90
N TYR A 392 1.91 24.12 -4.51
CA TYR A 392 1.32 23.00 -5.24
C TYR A 392 2.12 22.73 -6.52
N ARG A 393 3.02 21.74 -6.45
CA ARG A 393 3.64 21.07 -7.61
C ARG A 393 3.36 19.57 -7.51
N SER A 394 2.81 19.02 -8.60
CA SER A 394 2.38 17.63 -8.87
C SER A 394 1.12 17.15 -8.13
N ASP A 395 0.12 16.59 -8.84
CA ASP A 395 0.18 15.22 -9.42
C ASP A 395 -0.47 15.05 -10.81
N SER A 396 -1.01 16.11 -11.43
CA SER A 396 -1.56 16.08 -12.79
C SER A 396 -1.01 17.17 -13.71
N PHE A 397 -1.11 16.96 -15.03
CA PHE A 397 -0.74 17.95 -16.05
C PHE A 397 -1.46 19.30 -15.86
N ILE A 398 -2.73 19.27 -15.46
CA ILE A 398 -3.55 20.47 -15.19
C ILE A 398 -3.04 21.23 -13.97
N GLU A 399 -2.58 20.54 -12.93
CA GLU A 399 -2.00 21.16 -11.73
C GLU A 399 -0.61 21.76 -12.00
N ARG A 400 0.18 21.17 -12.92
CA ARG A 400 1.44 21.78 -13.40
C ARG A 400 1.18 23.07 -14.18
N GLU A 401 0.20 23.09 -15.07
CA GLU A 401 -0.21 24.29 -15.81
C GLU A 401 -0.80 25.37 -14.88
N MET A 402 -1.59 24.98 -13.87
CA MET A 402 -2.12 25.89 -12.85
C MET A 402 -1.04 26.42 -11.90
N SER A 403 -0.03 25.61 -11.55
CA SER A 403 1.15 26.02 -10.78
C SER A 403 2.00 27.02 -11.56
N TYR A 404 2.18 26.79 -12.87
CA TYR A 404 2.84 27.74 -13.76
C TYR A 404 2.03 29.04 -13.92
N ALA A 405 0.71 28.95 -14.04
CA ALA A 405 -0.17 30.11 -14.04
C ALA A 405 -0.12 30.86 -12.70
N TYR A 406 -0.05 30.15 -11.56
CA TYR A 406 0.09 30.72 -10.22
C TYR A 406 1.46 31.40 -10.02
N ASP A 407 2.55 30.80 -10.50
CA ASP A 407 3.90 31.37 -10.53
C ASP A 407 3.96 32.67 -11.35
N VAL A 408 3.34 32.68 -12.53
CA VAL A 408 3.21 33.89 -13.38
C VAL A 408 2.33 34.94 -12.68
N PHE A 409 1.24 34.53 -12.02
CA PHE A 409 0.37 35.43 -11.25
C PHE A 409 1.07 36.04 -10.02
N ILE A 410 1.92 35.30 -9.31
CA ILE A 410 2.70 35.78 -8.16
C ILE A 410 3.90 36.63 -8.64
N ARG A 411 4.59 36.24 -9.72
CA ARG A 411 5.72 36.99 -10.28
C ARG A 411 5.30 38.29 -10.99
N GLU A 412 4.15 38.33 -11.65
CA GLU A 412 3.74 39.50 -12.45
C GLU A 412 2.55 40.27 -11.86
N GLY A 413 1.68 39.63 -11.06
CA GLY A 413 0.40 40.20 -10.60
C GLY A 413 0.29 40.53 -9.10
N GLY A 414 1.35 40.34 -8.31
CA GLY A 414 1.35 40.31 -6.83
C GLY A 414 0.66 41.48 -6.10
N ASN A 415 0.48 42.64 -6.72
CA ASN A 415 -0.18 43.80 -6.09
C ASN A 415 -1.69 43.93 -6.33
N LEU A 416 -2.32 43.11 -7.19
CA LEU A 416 -3.72 43.33 -7.57
C LEU A 416 -4.76 42.60 -6.70
N ILE A 417 -4.40 41.51 -6.01
CA ILE A 417 -5.39 40.63 -5.31
C ILE A 417 -5.05 40.41 -3.83
N ARG A 418 -3.76 40.43 -3.44
CA ARG A 418 -3.32 40.28 -2.04
C ARG A 418 -2.22 41.31 -1.73
N PRO A 419 -2.57 42.59 -1.52
CA PRO A 419 -1.60 43.69 -1.53
C PRO A 419 -0.51 43.64 -0.46
N ASN A 420 -0.56 42.67 0.48
CA ASN A 420 0.27 42.67 1.69
C ASN A 420 0.96 41.32 1.99
N SER A 421 1.07 40.38 1.04
CA SER A 421 1.76 39.10 1.25
C SER A 421 2.53 38.63 -0.01
N LEU A 422 3.70 37.99 0.16
CA LEU A 422 4.65 37.73 -0.93
C LEU A 422 5.41 36.40 -0.78
N GLY A 423 5.82 35.84 -1.93
CA GLY A 423 6.69 34.68 -2.02
C GLY A 423 5.98 33.33 -1.90
N LEU A 424 6.75 32.25 -2.00
CA LEU A 424 6.29 30.85 -1.98
C LEU A 424 5.42 30.50 -0.77
N THR A 425 5.63 31.19 0.35
CA THR A 425 4.98 30.95 1.64
C THR A 425 3.99 32.04 2.03
N ASN A 426 3.65 32.96 1.10
CA ASN A 426 2.62 33.99 1.30
C ASN A 426 2.85 34.86 2.56
N MET A 427 4.11 35.23 2.80
CA MET A 427 4.57 35.96 3.99
C MET A 427 4.15 37.43 3.97
N LYS A 428 3.59 37.95 5.08
CA LYS A 428 3.20 39.36 5.21
C LYS A 428 4.40 40.27 5.50
N GLU A 429 4.36 41.51 4.98
CA GLU A 429 5.46 42.48 5.18
C GLU A 429 5.67 42.83 6.65
N ASP A 430 4.58 43.13 7.38
CA ASP A 430 4.64 43.42 8.82
C ASP A 430 5.25 42.25 9.60
N THR A 431 4.82 41.02 9.31
CA THR A 431 5.35 39.80 9.93
C THR A 431 6.84 39.65 9.63
N PHE A 432 7.28 39.86 8.38
CA PHE A 432 8.70 39.79 8.01
C PHE A 432 9.55 40.84 8.73
N ASN A 433 9.04 42.06 8.88
CA ASN A 433 9.72 43.11 9.63
C ASN A 433 9.83 42.77 11.13
N GLU A 434 8.84 42.08 11.69
CA GLU A 434 8.94 41.54 13.05
C GLU A 434 10.00 40.44 13.16
N LEU A 435 10.12 39.56 12.15
CA LEU A 435 11.19 38.56 12.11
C LEU A 435 12.58 39.22 12.08
N LYS A 436 12.76 40.31 11.33
CA LYS A 436 14.00 41.09 11.35
C LYS A 436 14.36 41.60 12.73
N SER A 437 13.36 42.03 13.49
CA SER A 437 13.56 42.52 14.85
C SER A 437 13.87 41.40 15.83
N LYS A 438 13.21 40.24 15.73
CA LYS A 438 13.37 39.12 16.68
C LYS A 438 14.58 38.23 16.37
N PHE A 439 14.93 38.09 15.09
CA PHE A 439 15.99 37.21 14.60
C PHE A 439 16.98 38.00 13.71
N PRO A 440 17.67 39.02 14.26
CA PRO A 440 18.53 39.88 13.47
C PRO A 440 19.75 39.15 12.88
N ALA A 441 20.21 38.05 13.49
CA ALA A 441 21.34 37.28 12.96
C ALA A 441 20.99 36.60 11.63
N GLU A 442 19.72 36.27 11.42
CA GLU A 442 19.21 35.56 10.26
C GLU A 442 18.70 36.49 9.15
N PHE A 443 18.12 37.63 9.53
CA PHE A 443 17.44 38.52 8.59
C PHE A 443 18.14 39.87 8.35
N SER A 444 19.30 40.13 8.96
CA SER A 444 20.08 41.34 8.66
C SER A 444 20.44 41.42 7.16
N GLY A 445 20.19 42.58 6.57
CA GLY A 445 20.42 42.83 5.13
C GLY A 445 19.39 42.22 4.18
N LYS A 446 18.37 41.51 4.67
CA LYS A 446 17.30 40.92 3.85
C LYS A 446 16.06 41.80 3.84
N ASN A 447 15.34 41.84 2.72
CA ASN A 447 14.13 42.63 2.55
C ASN A 447 12.93 41.74 2.21
N TRP A 448 11.74 42.20 2.60
CA TRP A 448 10.50 41.48 2.31
C TRP A 448 10.32 41.25 0.80
N SER A 449 10.70 42.22 -0.02
CA SER A 449 10.67 42.12 -1.49
C SER A 449 11.49 40.96 -2.07
N ASP A 450 12.53 40.51 -1.36
CA ASP A 450 13.46 39.47 -1.83
C ASP A 450 12.77 38.10 -1.87
N LEU A 451 11.71 37.90 -1.08
CA LEU A 451 10.91 36.67 -1.00
C LEU A 451 10.29 36.26 -2.33
N LYS A 452 10.14 37.21 -3.26
CA LYS A 452 9.57 36.97 -4.58
C LYS A 452 10.45 36.06 -5.45
N GLU A 453 11.77 36.25 -5.36
CA GLU A 453 12.74 35.59 -6.24
C GLU A 453 13.65 34.61 -5.49
N ASP A 454 13.55 34.55 -4.15
CA ASP A 454 14.34 33.68 -3.29
C ASP A 454 13.43 32.72 -2.49
N PRO A 455 13.10 31.54 -3.06
CA PRO A 455 12.33 30.51 -2.36
C PRO A 455 13.02 29.99 -1.08
N ASP A 456 14.35 29.98 -1.02
CA ASP A 456 15.09 29.56 0.18
C ASP A 456 14.85 30.55 1.32
N LEU A 457 14.90 31.86 1.02
CA LEU A 457 14.51 32.90 1.97
C LEU A 457 13.03 32.82 2.37
N ALA A 458 12.13 32.50 1.43
CA ALA A 458 10.71 32.33 1.75
C ALA A 458 10.46 31.18 2.73
N ILE A 459 11.18 30.07 2.59
CA ILE A 459 11.12 28.92 3.50
C ILE A 459 11.77 29.26 4.85
N MET A 460 12.90 29.97 4.85
CA MET A 460 13.54 30.46 6.08
C MET A 460 12.58 31.40 6.85
N ALA A 461 11.96 32.36 6.16
CA ALA A 461 11.00 33.29 6.75
C ALA A 461 9.80 32.55 7.35
N ALA A 462 9.22 31.58 6.64
CA ALA A 462 8.12 30.78 7.16
C ALA A 462 8.52 29.99 8.41
N THR A 463 9.69 29.35 8.39
CA THR A 463 10.24 28.62 9.55
C THR A 463 10.39 29.51 10.77
N TYR A 464 11.01 30.68 10.62
CA TYR A 464 11.23 31.59 11.73
C TYR A 464 9.94 32.30 12.18
N ASN A 465 8.92 32.37 11.33
CA ASN A 465 7.59 32.78 11.76
C ASN A 465 6.93 31.73 12.67
N LEU A 466 7.02 30.44 12.31
CA LEU A 466 6.57 29.36 13.20
C LEU A 466 7.34 29.40 14.53
N LYS A 467 8.67 29.58 14.48
CA LYS A 467 9.49 29.77 15.69
C LYS A 467 9.03 30.95 16.53
N ARG A 468 8.71 32.08 15.92
CA ARG A 468 8.20 33.25 16.64
C ARG A 468 6.89 32.95 17.35
N ILE A 469 5.96 32.28 16.67
CA ILE A 469 4.67 31.88 17.25
C ILE A 469 4.91 30.92 18.41
N GLN A 470 5.81 29.95 18.26
CA GLN A 470 6.18 29.02 19.31
C GLN A 470 6.76 29.74 20.53
N ASP A 471 7.81 30.55 20.33
CA ASP A 471 8.50 31.28 21.40
C ASP A 471 7.57 32.23 22.15
N GLN A 472 6.58 32.80 21.45
CA GLN A 472 5.65 33.78 22.02
C GLN A 472 4.45 33.14 22.73
N TYR A 473 3.90 32.04 22.21
CA TYR A 473 2.59 31.56 22.65
C TYR A 473 2.58 30.12 23.18
N ALA A 474 3.52 29.25 22.78
CA ALA A 474 3.44 27.81 23.12
C ALA A 474 3.47 27.56 24.64
N GLY A 475 4.19 28.39 25.40
CA GLY A 475 4.25 28.34 26.86
C GLY A 475 2.95 28.78 27.55
N GLU A 476 2.13 29.58 26.87
CA GLU A 476 0.88 30.15 27.41
C GLU A 476 -0.37 29.38 27.00
N VAL A 477 -0.25 28.40 26.09
CA VAL A 477 -1.39 27.62 25.60
C VAL A 477 -2.09 26.92 26.79
N PRO A 478 -3.40 27.16 27.00
CA PRO A 478 -4.20 26.49 28.03
C PRO A 478 -4.15 24.96 27.91
N ASP A 479 -4.18 24.27 29.04
CA ASP A 479 -4.19 22.79 29.09
C ASP A 479 -5.31 22.19 28.23
N GLU A 480 -6.50 22.82 28.23
CA GLU A 480 -7.64 22.39 27.40
C GLU A 480 -7.35 22.41 25.89
N LEU A 481 -6.51 23.34 25.41
CA LEU A 481 -6.07 23.36 24.00
C LEU A 481 -4.97 22.34 23.74
N LYS A 482 -4.04 22.16 24.68
CA LYS A 482 -2.98 21.13 24.61
C LYS A 482 -3.55 19.71 24.63
N GLU A 483 -4.74 19.51 25.18
CA GLU A 483 -5.50 18.25 25.16
C GLU A 483 -6.23 17.99 23.83
N LYS A 484 -6.37 18.99 22.95
CA LYS A 484 -7.12 18.88 21.69
C LYS A 484 -6.25 18.93 20.44
N TYR A 485 -5.14 19.67 20.49
CA TYR A 485 -4.33 19.99 19.33
C TYR A 485 -2.86 19.72 19.59
N THR A 486 -2.11 19.30 18.58
CA THR A 486 -0.64 19.23 18.66
C THR A 486 -0.02 20.62 18.59
N LEU A 487 1.26 20.73 18.97
CA LEU A 487 2.06 21.92 18.73
C LEU A 487 2.06 22.28 17.24
N ASP A 488 2.28 21.31 16.35
CA ASP A 488 2.26 21.58 14.89
C ASP A 488 0.92 22.14 14.41
N GLN A 489 -0.19 21.60 14.91
CA GLN A 489 -1.54 22.08 14.57
C GLN A 489 -1.77 23.50 15.11
N PHE A 490 -1.30 23.79 16.31
CA PHE A 490 -1.35 25.13 16.89
C PHE A 490 -0.46 26.13 16.13
N LEU A 491 0.77 25.75 15.78
CA LEU A 491 1.67 26.59 15.01
C LEU A 491 1.13 26.86 13.60
N ALA A 492 0.52 25.85 12.95
CA ALA A 492 -0.15 26.01 11.67
C ALA A 492 -1.36 26.95 11.76
N ALA A 493 -2.19 26.81 12.80
CA ALA A 493 -3.29 27.72 13.07
C ALA A 493 -2.81 29.15 13.32
N GLY A 494 -1.75 29.32 14.10
CA GLY A 494 -1.10 30.61 14.35
C GLY A 494 -0.48 31.22 13.08
N TYR A 495 0.04 30.40 12.18
CA TYR A 495 0.56 30.87 10.89
C TYR A 495 -0.54 31.48 10.03
N ASN A 496 -1.70 30.80 9.94
CA ASN A 496 -2.84 31.26 9.15
C ASN A 496 -3.55 32.47 9.77
N ALA A 497 -3.70 32.49 11.10
CA ALA A 497 -4.58 33.41 11.81
C ALA A 497 -3.93 33.99 13.08
N GLU A 498 -2.72 34.52 12.93
CA GLU A 498 -1.87 34.99 14.03
C GLU A 498 -2.55 35.94 15.04
N ARG A 499 -3.37 36.89 14.55
CA ARG A 499 -4.01 37.90 15.41
C ARG A 499 -5.12 37.34 16.29
N ASN A 500 -5.55 36.10 16.04
CA ASN A 500 -6.68 35.47 16.70
C ASN A 500 -6.23 34.48 17.79
N ILE A 501 -4.93 34.31 18.03
CA ILE A 501 -4.41 33.38 19.06
C ILE A 501 -5.00 33.67 20.45
N PRO A 502 -5.12 34.93 20.93
CA PRO A 502 -5.78 35.22 22.20
C PRO A 502 -7.24 34.77 22.23
N ASP A 503 -7.98 34.93 21.12
CA ASP A 503 -9.38 34.49 21.02
C ASP A 503 -9.49 32.96 21.12
N TYR A 504 -8.51 32.21 20.60
CA TYR A 504 -8.46 30.75 20.76
C TYR A 504 -8.25 30.35 22.21
N PHE A 505 -7.43 31.09 22.96
CA PHE A 505 -7.22 30.83 24.38
C PHE A 505 -8.49 31.06 25.19
N GLU A 506 -9.21 32.15 24.91
CA GLU A 506 -10.49 32.44 25.56
C GLU A 506 -11.57 31.41 25.20
N ALA A 507 -11.60 30.95 23.95
CA ALA A 507 -12.56 29.96 23.46
C ALA A 507 -12.26 28.52 23.91
N GLY A 508 -11.01 28.21 24.27
CA GLY A 508 -10.56 26.83 24.51
C GLY A 508 -10.61 25.95 23.25
N ASP A 509 -10.65 26.56 22.06
CA ASP A 509 -10.74 25.89 20.76
C ASP A 509 -10.13 26.79 19.65
N LEU A 510 -9.54 26.18 18.62
CA LEU A 510 -9.03 26.86 17.42
C LEU A 510 -10.16 27.31 16.47
N GLY A 511 -11.39 26.83 16.69
CA GLY A 511 -12.59 27.27 16.00
C GLY A 511 -12.74 26.73 14.56
N PRO A 512 -13.96 26.75 13.99
CA PRO A 512 -14.27 26.04 12.76
C PRO A 512 -13.57 26.58 11.51
N VAL A 513 -13.23 27.88 11.50
CA VAL A 513 -12.59 28.54 10.35
C VAL A 513 -11.15 28.08 10.19
N VAL A 514 -10.37 28.06 11.28
CA VAL A 514 -8.96 27.63 11.24
C VAL A 514 -8.81 26.11 11.18
N GLN A 515 -9.78 25.35 11.72
CA GLN A 515 -9.76 23.89 11.62
C GLN A 515 -9.71 23.38 10.17
N GLY A 516 -10.26 24.12 9.20
CA GLY A 516 -10.09 23.79 7.78
C GLY A 516 -8.62 23.81 7.34
N TYR A 517 -7.88 24.83 7.77
CA TYR A 517 -6.44 24.96 7.51
C TYR A 517 -5.63 23.91 8.25
N VAL A 518 -5.98 23.57 9.49
CA VAL A 518 -5.34 22.50 10.27
C VAL A 518 -5.52 21.14 9.58
N ARG A 519 -6.74 20.81 9.11
CA ARG A 519 -6.98 19.57 8.35
C ARG A 519 -6.14 19.49 7.08
N MET A 520 -6.09 20.58 6.31
CA MET A 520 -5.24 20.66 5.12
C MET A 520 -3.76 20.50 5.48
N THR A 521 -3.33 21.08 6.61
CA THR A 521 -1.97 20.93 7.13
C THR A 521 -1.67 19.47 7.47
N ASN A 522 -2.58 18.73 8.11
CA ASN A 522 -2.36 17.29 8.37
C ASN A 522 -2.13 16.51 7.07
N THR A 523 -2.93 16.75 6.03
CA THR A 523 -2.70 16.15 4.70
C THR A 523 -1.34 16.54 4.11
N ALA A 524 -0.96 17.81 4.22
CA ALA A 524 0.34 18.29 3.75
C ALA A 524 1.52 17.75 4.57
N LEU A 525 1.32 17.47 5.86
CA LEU A 525 2.30 16.83 6.74
C LEU A 525 2.57 15.38 6.32
N ASP A 526 1.56 14.63 5.86
CA ASP A 526 1.74 13.28 5.32
C ASP A 526 2.52 13.32 4.01
N LYS A 527 2.17 14.25 3.11
CA LYS A 527 2.94 14.46 1.87
C LYS A 527 4.39 14.86 2.16
N ALA A 528 4.61 15.76 3.12
CA ALA A 528 5.94 16.14 3.56
C ALA A 528 6.72 14.94 4.12
N GLN A 529 6.09 14.10 4.94
CA GLN A 529 6.72 12.88 5.44
C GLN A 529 7.12 11.94 4.30
N GLN A 530 6.26 11.70 3.31
CA GLN A 530 6.57 10.80 2.20
C GLN A 530 7.77 11.30 1.39
N LEU A 531 7.84 12.61 1.14
CA LEU A 531 8.98 13.22 0.46
C LEU A 531 10.28 13.13 1.28
N LEU A 532 10.16 13.22 2.61
CA LEU A 532 11.29 13.16 3.53
C LEU A 532 11.74 11.72 3.80
N SER A 533 10.85 10.73 3.90
CA SER A 533 11.13 9.39 4.46
C SER A 533 12.17 8.58 3.70
N GLY A 534 12.33 8.83 2.39
CA GLY A 534 13.41 8.23 1.62
C GLY A 534 14.78 8.82 1.96
N MET A 535 14.87 10.15 2.02
CA MET A 535 16.13 10.88 2.16
C MET A 535 16.55 11.17 3.61
N TYR A 536 15.59 11.24 4.52
CA TYR A 536 15.78 11.68 5.90
C TYR A 536 15.02 10.79 6.89
N THR A 537 15.56 10.70 8.10
CA THR A 537 14.89 10.15 9.27
C THR A 537 14.60 11.29 10.24
N CYS A 538 13.33 11.53 10.56
CA CYS A 538 12.88 12.58 11.47
C CYS A 538 12.49 11.97 12.82
N LYS A 539 13.11 12.41 13.92
CA LYS A 539 12.87 11.90 15.28
C LYS A 539 12.75 13.00 16.31
#